data_AF-A0A0X3W5S9-F1
#
_entry.id   AF-A0A0X3W5S9-F1
#
_cell.length_a   1.000
_cell.length_b   1.000
_cell.length_c   1.000
_cell.angle_alpha   90.00
_cell.angle_beta   90.00
_cell.angle_gamma   90.00
#
_symmetry.space_group_name_H-M   'P 1'
#
loop_
_entity.id
_entity.type
_entity.pdbx_description
1 polymer ?
#
loop_
_entity_poly.entity_id
_entity_poly.type
_entity_poly.pdbx_seq_one_letter_code
_entity_poly.pdbx_strand_id
1 'polypeptide(L)' 'MTVKPAPPGECPQCWQHAHDKSIHRRLKPREDCPDCVNHLLNGHPTLVPKKPSRWW' A
#
# COMPACT_ATOMS: atom_id res chain seq x y z
N MET A 1 -1.64 12.80 12.96
CA MET A 1 -0.95 12.28 11.77
C MET A 1 -2.00 12.07 10.70
N THR A 2 -2.05 12.94 9.68
CA THR A 2 -3.03 12.82 8.59
C THR A 2 -2.55 11.71 7.66
N VAL A 3 -2.96 10.47 7.92
CA VAL A 3 -2.72 9.36 6.98
C VAL A 3 -3.52 9.70 5.73
N LYS A 4 -2.83 10.00 4.61
CA LYS A 4 -3.50 10.15 3.32
C LYS A 4 -4.29 8.86 3.08
N PRO A 5 -5.62 8.91 2.87
CA PRO A 5 -6.37 7.70 2.54
C PRO A 5 -5.81 7.14 1.25
N ALA A 6 -5.64 5.82 1.19
CA ALA A 6 -5.22 5.16 -0.04
C ALA A 6 -6.25 5.40 -1.15
N PRO A 7 -5.81 5.60 -2.39
CA PRO A 7 -6.71 5.80 -3.50
C PRO A 7 -7.57 4.55 -3.74
N PRO A 8 -8.78 4.70 -4.29
CA PRO A 8 -9.66 3.58 -4.62
C PRO A 8 -8.96 2.58 -5.55
N GLY A 9 -8.91 1.32 -5.14
CA GLY A 9 -8.22 0.25 -5.85
C GLY A 9 -6.82 -0.08 -5.34
N GLU A 10 -6.28 0.68 -4.39
CA GLU A 10 -5.01 0.38 -3.74
C GLU A 10 -5.19 -0.19 -2.33
N CYS A 11 -4.14 -0.83 -1.82
CA CYS A 11 -4.12 -1.35 -0.46
C CYS A 11 -3.75 -0.25 0.53
N PRO A 12 -4.59 0.01 1.56
CA PRO A 12 -4.30 1.03 2.57
C PRO A 12 -3.01 0.75 3.35
N GLN A 13 -2.69 -0.53 3.60
CA GLN A 13 -1.46 -0.90 4.29
C GLN A 13 -0.22 -0.58 3.46
N CYS A 14 -0.21 -0.91 2.17
CA CYS A 14 0.94 -0.58 1.31
C CYS A 14 1.08 0.91 1.08
N TRP A 15 -0.03 1.62 0.95
CA TRP A 15 0.00 3.08 0.85
C TRP A 15 0.59 3.72 2.11
N GLN A 16 0.17 3.26 3.29
CA GLN A 16 0.74 3.74 4.55
C GLN A 16 2.22 3.37 4.68
N HIS A 17 2.60 2.16 4.28
CA HIS A 17 3.99 1.70 4.28
C HIS A 17 4.88 2.53 3.35
N ALA A 18 4.38 2.92 2.17
CA ALA A 18 5.09 3.79 1.24
C ALA A 18 5.31 5.22 1.79
N HIS A 19 4.37 5.72 2.60
CA HIS A 19 4.46 7.05 3.20
C HIS A 19 5.22 7.07 4.52
N ASP A 20 5.25 5.97 5.26
CA ASP A 20 5.97 5.84 6.52
C ASP A 20 7.41 5.36 6.30
N LYS A 21 8.30 6.33 6.11
CA LYS A 21 9.74 6.10 5.93
C LYS A 21 10.41 5.48 7.17
N SER A 22 9.77 5.51 8.34
CA SER A 22 10.34 4.94 9.55
C SER A 22 10.44 3.41 9.47
N ILE A 23 9.55 2.77 8.70
CA ILE A 23 9.53 1.32 8.53
C ILE A 23 10.73 0.85 7.71
N HIS A 24 11.14 1.65 6.71
CA HIS A 24 12.34 1.41 5.90
C HIS A 24 13.63 1.88 6.56
N ARG A 25 13.58 2.46 7.77
CA ARG A 25 14.78 2.96 8.47
C ARG A 25 15.82 1.86 8.72
N ARG A 26 15.38 0.61 8.83
CA ARG A 26 16.24 -0.57 9.05
C ARG A 26 16.64 -1.28 7.76
N LEU A 27 16.04 -0.94 6.62
CA LEU A 27 16.39 -1.52 5.33
C LEU A 27 17.69 -0.91 4.81
N LYS A 28 18.49 -1.71 4.11
CA LYS A 28 19.69 -1.22 3.43
C LYS A 28 19.29 -0.34 2.24
N PRO A 29 20.19 0.56 1.80
CA PRO A 29 19.98 1.28 0.55
C PRO A 29 19.72 0.29 -0.60
N ARG A 30 18.60 0.45 -1.30
CA ARG A 30 18.16 -0.39 -2.43
C ARG A 30 17.70 -1.81 -2.07
N GLU A 31 17.41 -2.08 -0.79
CA GLU A 31 16.77 -3.33 -0.38
C GLU A 31 15.25 -3.23 -0.55
N ASP A 32 14.67 -4.17 -1.30
CA ASP A 32 13.22 -4.28 -1.44
C ASP A 32 12.61 -4.79 -0.14
N CYS A 33 11.55 -4.13 0.33
CA CYS A 33 10.85 -4.56 1.53
C CYS A 33 10.15 -5.91 1.27
N PRO A 34 10.43 -6.95 2.08
CA PRO A 34 9.82 -8.27 1.90
C PRO A 34 8.29 -8.25 2.00
N ASP A 35 7.71 -7.39 2.84
CA ASP A 35 6.26 -7.21 2.92
C ASP A 35 5.68 -6.65 1.61
N CYS A 36 6.33 -5.65 1.01
CA CYS A 36 5.91 -5.07 -0.26
C CYS A 36 5.99 -6.09 -1.40
N VAL A 37 7.08 -6.88 -1.44
CA VAL A 37 7.25 -7.95 -2.43
C VAL A 37 6.23 -9.07 -2.22
N ASN A 38 6.02 -9.47 -0.96
CA ASN A 38 5.02 -10.49 -0.62
C ASN A 38 3.62 -10.06 -1.07
N HIS A 39 3.24 -8.82 -0.80
CA HIS A 39 1.96 -8.26 -1.23
C HIS A 39 1.85 -8.13 -2.74
N LEU A 40 2.94 -7.81 -3.45
CA LEU A 40 2.95 -7.78 -4.92
C LEU A 40 2.70 -9.18 -5.51
N LEU A 41 3.29 -10.21 -4.91
CA LEU A 41 3.20 -11.59 -5.41
C LEU A 41 1.93 -12.32 -4.99
N ASN A 42 1.48 -12.13 -3.75
CA ASN A 42 0.33 -12.83 -3.17
C ASN A 42 -0.97 -12.02 -3.22
N GLY A 43 -0.89 -10.74 -3.61
CA GLY A 43 -2.00 -9.82 -3.58
C GLY A 43 -2.26 -9.22 -2.19
N HIS A 44 -3.31 -8.40 -2.12
CA HIS A 44 -3.68 -7.70 -0.89
C HIS A 44 -4.95 -8.29 -0.26
N PRO A 45 -4.99 -8.43 1.07
CA PRO A 45 -6.18 -8.92 1.77
C PRO A 45 -7.34 -7.92 1.71
N THR A 46 -7.03 -6.62 1.65
CA THR A 46 -8.02 -5.54 1.58
C THR A 46 -7.55 -4.47 0.59
N LEU A 47 -8.46 -4.09 -0.31
CA LEU A 47 -8.30 -2.99 -1.25
C LEU A 47 -9.36 -1.94 -0.95
N VAL A 48 -9.02 -0.67 -1.10
CA VAL A 48 -10.02 0.40 -0.99
C VAL A 48 -11.04 0.18 -2.10
N PRO A 49 -12.34 0.04 -1.78
CA PRO A 49 -13.35 -0.22 -2.79
C PRO A 49 -13.35 0.92 -3.82
N LYS A 50 -13.18 0.55 -5.10
CA LYS A 50 -13.37 1.50 -6.20
C LYS A 50 -14.82 1.93 -6.19
N LYS A 51 -15.10 3.23 -6.33
CA LYS A 51 -16.48 3.70 -6.53
C LYS A 51 -17.03 2.91 -7.72
N PRO A 52 -18.16 2.18 -7.58
CA PRO A 52 -18.75 1.50 -8.71
C PRO A 52 -19.03 2.56 -9.76
N SER A 53 -18.49 2.35 -10.95
CA SER A 53 -18.74 3.20 -12.10
C SER A 53 -20.22 3.05 -12.45
N ARG A 54 -21.07 3.91 -11.89
CA ARG A 54 -22.49 4.02 -12.24
C ARG A 54 -22.57 4.69 -13.61
N TRP A 55 -22.44 3.88 -14.66
CA TRP A 55 -22.85 4.25 -16.01
C TRP A 55 -23.95 3.23 -16.34
N TRP A 56 -25.19 3.68 -16.16
CA TRP A 56 -26.41 3.07 -16.69
C TRP A 56 -26.85 3.94 -17.86
#